data_AF-A0A3C1Z4Y0-F1
#
_entry.id   AF-A0A3C1Z4Y0-F1
#
_cell.length_a   1.000
_cell.length_b   1.000
_cell.length_c   1.000
_cell.angle_alpha   90.00
_cell.angle_beta   90.00
_cell.angle_gamma   90.00
#
_symmetry.space_group_name_H-M   'P 1'
#
loop_
_entity.id
_entity.type
_entity.pdbx_description
1 polymer ?
#
loop_
_entity_poly.entity_id
_entity_poly.type
_entity_poly.pdbx_seq_one_letter_code
_entity_poly.pdbx_strand_id
1 'polypeptide(L)' 'MTEPTQKLSELTLAELKDLVQGLVDDRLRTLIGDPDLGAPLGASVRDRLKQSLASTERLTGDEVADKL' A
#
# COMPACT_ATOMS: atom_id res chain seq x y z
N MET A 1 1.53 -23.75 25.10
CA MET A 1 1.94 -22.53 25.81
C MET A 1 0.72 -21.65 25.87
N THR A 2 0.13 -21.45 27.05
CA THR A 2 -1.07 -20.64 27.23
C THR A 2 -0.68 -19.17 27.11
N GLU A 3 -1.12 -18.50 26.06
CA GLU A 3 -1.05 -17.04 25.99
C GLU A 3 -1.83 -16.47 27.18
N PRO A 4 -1.24 -15.60 28.01
CA PRO A 4 -2.01 -14.89 29.01
C PRO A 4 -2.95 -13.93 28.29
N THR A 5 -4.24 -14.26 28.28
CA THR A 5 -5.30 -13.35 27.80
C THR A 5 -5.51 -12.25 28.83
N GLN A 6 -4.53 -11.36 28.98
CA GLN A 6 -4.67 -10.16 29.79
C GLN A 6 -5.81 -9.34 29.19
N LYS A 7 -6.82 -9.02 30.00
CA LYS A 7 -7.95 -8.26 29.48
C LYS A 7 -7.48 -6.83 29.18
N LEU A 8 -7.97 -6.22 28.11
CA LEU A 8 -7.66 -4.82 27.76
C LEU A 8 -7.83 -3.84 28.93
N SER A 9 -8.79 -4.12 29.82
CA SER A 9 -9.07 -3.35 31.03
C SER A 9 -8.02 -3.45 32.14
N GLU A 10 -7.10 -4.40 32.05
CA GLU A 10 -6.06 -4.69 33.04
C GLU A 10 -4.68 -4.13 32.62
N LEU A 11 -4.60 -3.50 31.45
CA LEU A 11 -3.37 -2.89 30.95
C LEU A 11 -3.09 -1.57 31.66
N THR A 12 -1.84 -1.38 32.04
CA THR A 12 -1.33 -0.06 32.39
C THR A 12 -1.27 0.84 31.15
N LEU A 13 -1.17 2.16 31.36
CA LEU A 13 -1.04 3.12 30.25
C LEU A 13 0.18 2.82 29.36
N ALA A 14 1.27 2.35 29.95
CA ALA A 14 2.49 1.98 29.23
C ALA A 14 2.24 0.76 28.33
N GLU A 15 1.68 -0.32 28.89
CA GLU A 15 1.38 -1.54 28.14
C GLU A 15 0.35 -1.30 27.04
N LEU A 16 -0.65 -0.44 27.29
CA LEU A 16 -1.62 -0.04 26.28
C LEU A 16 -0.95 0.73 25.13
N LYS A 17 -0.02 1.64 25.46
CA LYS A 17 0.71 2.41 24.45
C LYS A 17 1.57 1.49 23.57
N ASP A 18 2.26 0.54 24.17
CA ASP A 18 3.11 -0.42 23.45
C ASP A 18 2.26 -1.33 22.55
N LEU A 19 1.09 -1.77 23.02
CA LEU A 19 0.15 -2.55 22.21
C LEU A 19 -0.36 -1.76 21.00
N VAL A 20 -0.76 -0.50 21.20
CA VAL A 20 -1.22 0.38 20.10
C VAL A 20 -0.09 0.61 19.11
N GLN A 21 1.13 0.83 19.58
CA GLN A 21 2.28 1.06 18.73
C GLN A 21 2.59 -0.17 17.87
N GLY A 22 2.58 -1.38 18.44
CA GLY A 22 2.73 -2.62 17.68
C GLY A 22 1.65 -2.82 16.60
N LEU A 23 0.39 -2.53 16.93
CA LEU A 23 -0.72 -2.66 15.97
C LEU A 23 -0.60 -1.66 14.81
N VAL A 24 -0.15 -0.43 15.09
CA VAL A 24 0.09 0.58 14.07
C VAL A 24 1.28 0.18 13.19
N ASP A 25 2.36 -0.30 13.79
CA ASP A 25 3.57 -0.73 13.06
C ASP A 25 3.26 -1.91 12.14
N ASP A 26 2.49 -2.90 12.60
CA ASP A 26 2.04 -4.03 11.78
C ASP A 26 1.17 -3.55 10.61
N ARG A 27 0.24 -2.62 10.86
CA ARG A 27 -0.61 -2.04 9.81
C ARG A 27 0.20 -1.24 8.79
N LEU A 28 1.18 -0.46 9.24
CA LEU A 28 2.09 0.28 8.38
C LEU A 28 2.95 -0.66 7.55
N ARG A 29 3.45 -1.76 8.14
CA ARG A 29 4.23 -2.77 7.43
C ARG A 29 3.43 -3.45 6.33
N THR A 30 2.14 -3.71 6.54
CA THR A 30 1.23 -4.19 5.48
C THR A 30 1.05 -3.16 4.37
N LEU A 31 0.86 -1.89 4.72
CA LEU A 31 0.61 -0.82 3.73
C LEU A 31 1.86 -0.46 2.92
N ILE A 32 3.06 -0.56 3.50
CA ILE A 32 4.33 -0.29 2.83
C ILE A 32 4.81 -1.52 2.05
N GLY A 33 4.55 -2.73 2.56
CA GLY A 33 4.93 -3.99 1.93
C GLY A 33 4.12 -4.35 0.67
N ASP A 34 2.94 -3.75 0.50
CA ASP A 34 2.13 -3.88 -0.70
C ASP A 34 2.03 -2.52 -1.42
N PRO A 35 2.85 -2.29 -2.46
CA PRO A 35 2.88 -1.03 -3.19
C PRO A 35 1.55 -0.71 -3.90
N ASP A 36 0.67 -1.72 -4.09
CA ASP A 36 -0.65 -1.55 -4.70
C ASP A 36 -1.75 -1.21 -3.66
N LEU A 37 -1.56 -1.57 -2.38
CA LEU A 37 -2.52 -1.22 -1.31
C LEU A 37 -2.44 0.25 -0.87
N GLY A 38 -1.26 0.87 -0.94
CA GLY A 38 -1.06 2.28 -0.60
C GLY A 38 -1.48 3.27 -1.71
N ALA A 39 -1.61 2.78 -2.95
CA ALA A 39 -1.94 3.57 -4.12
C ALA A 39 -2.86 2.77 -5.05
N PRO A 40 -4.14 2.53 -4.68
CA PRO A 40 -5.09 1.97 -5.62
C PRO A 40 -5.10 2.90 -6.84
N LEU A 41 -4.60 2.43 -7.99
CA LEU A 41 -4.57 3.22 -9.22
C LEU A 41 -5.96 3.85 -9.37
N GLY A 42 -6.03 5.17 -9.25
CA GLY A 42 -7.31 5.89 -9.33
C GLY A 42 -8.02 5.46 -10.60
N ALA A 43 -9.37 5.43 -10.59
CA ALA A 43 -10.14 4.97 -11.75
C ALA A 43 -9.66 5.62 -13.06
N SER A 44 -9.29 6.91 -13.00
CA SER A 44 -8.68 7.67 -14.09
C SER A 44 -7.37 7.11 -14.63
N VAL A 45 -6.47 6.61 -13.76
CA VAL A 45 -5.18 6.04 -14.17
C VAL A 45 -5.38 4.65 -14.79
N ARG A 46 -6.31 3.85 -14.23
CA ARG A 46 -6.67 2.56 -14.82
C ARG A 46 -7.32 2.72 -16.19
N ASP A 47 -8.20 3.71 -16.34
CA ASP A 47 -8.88 3.98 -17.61
C ASP A 47 -7.88 4.48 -18.67
N ARG A 48 -6.95 5.38 -18.27
CA ARG A 48 -5.86 5.81 -19.16
C ARG A 48 -4.95 4.64 -19.56
N LEU A 49 -4.62 3.75 -18.63
CA LEU A 49 -3.80 2.57 -18.92
C LEU A 49 -4.52 1.62 -19.88
N LYS A 50 -5.81 1.34 -19.66
CA LYS A 50 -6.62 0.52 -20.57
C LYS A 50 -6.68 1.12 -21.98
N GLN A 51 -6.88 2.43 -22.07
CA GLN A 51 -6.89 3.13 -23.35
C GLN A 51 -5.52 3.04 -24.05
N SER A 52 -4.44 3.21 -23.30
CA SER A 52 -3.07 3.07 -23.82
C SER A 52 -2.76 1.65 -24.30
N LEU A 53 -3.20 0.63 -23.56
CA LEU A 53 -2.98 -0.78 -23.91
C LEU A 53 -3.87 -1.26 -25.07
N ALA A 54 -5.05 -0.67 -25.22
CA ALA A 54 -5.93 -0.90 -26.36
C ALA A 54 -5.48 -0.16 -27.62
N SER A 55 -4.61 0.85 -27.49
CA SER A 55 -4.03 1.54 -28.63
C SER A 55 -3.05 0.63 -29.37
N THR A 56 -3.24 0.49 -30.67
CA THR A 56 -2.31 -0.19 -31.58
C THR A 56 -1.20 0.73 -32.09
N GLU A 57 -1.26 2.01 -31.71
CA GLU A 57 -0.25 3.01 -32.06
C GLU A 57 1.05 2.69 -31.31
N ARG A 58 2.07 2.27 -32.05
CA ARG A 58 3.40 1.99 -31.49
C ARG A 58 4.34 3.10 -31.91
N LEU A 59 4.99 3.69 -30.92
CA LEU A 59 6.13 4.59 -31.13
C LEU A 59 7.40 3.75 -31.01
N THR A 60 8.31 3.95 -31.96
CA THR A 60 9.65 3.38 -31.93
C THR A 60 10.52 4.10 -30.91
N GLY A 61 11.59 3.45 -30.44
CA GLY A 61 12.48 4.03 -29.43
C GLY A 61 13.10 5.36 -29.86
N ASP A 62 13.38 5.51 -31.16
CA ASP A 62 13.94 6.73 -31.74
C ASP A 62 12.92 7.89 -31.69
N GLU A 63 11.65 7.62 -32.00
CA GLU A 63 10.56 8.62 -31.92
C GLU A 63 10.26 9.09 -30.49
N VAL A 64 10.58 8.28 -29.49
CA VAL A 64 10.45 8.65 -28.07
C VAL A 64 11.61 9.55 -27.64
N ALA A 65 12.83 9.25 -28.10
CA ALA A 65 14.03 10.03 -27.77
C ALA A 65 13.94 11.47 -28.30
N ASP A 66 13.33 11.68 -29.46
CA ASP A 66 13.16 13.02 -30.06
C ASP A 66 12.10 13.90 -29.34
N LYS A 67 11.27 13.32 -28.47
CA LYS A 67 10.21 14.04 -27.73
C LYS A 67 10.57 14.39 -26.28
N LEU A 68 11.73 13.95 -25.78
CA LEU A 68 12.24 14.20 -24.43
C LEU A 68 13.35 15.27 -24.45
#